data_AF-A0A7S2C4W4-F1
#
_entry.id   AF-A0A7S2C4W4-F1
#
_cell.length_a   1.000
_cell.length_b   1.000
_cell.length_c   1.000
_cell.angle_alpha   90.00
_cell.angle_beta   90.00
_cell.angle_gamma   90.00
#
_symmetry.space_group_name_H-M   'P 1'
#
loop_
_entity.id
_entity.type
_entity.pdbx_description
1 polymer ?
#
loop_
_entity_poly.entity_id
_entity_poly.type
_entity_poly.pdbx_seq_one_letter_code
_entity_poly.pdbx_strand_id
1 'polypeptide(L)'
;ASQEVAYVHTVGALIPRLLAGRKCAALFIGAPGSGKSYAAFGSSFGVDRHSTEPLEFAASGDEEWGAAPRASRQIFESLGEAVGPAGPLELSVTWYELRGTSIIDLLSTPVRGSAKKGGGS
;
A
#
# COMPACT_ATOMS: atom_id res chain seq x y z
N ALA A 1 15.96 -6.53 13.27
CA ALA A 1 15.40 -5.17 13.37
C ALA A 1 13.88 -5.28 13.29
N SER A 2 13.12 -4.47 14.03
CA SER A 2 11.66 -4.41 13.88
C SER A 2 11.26 -3.81 12.53
N GLN A 3 10.01 -3.99 12.11
CA GLN A 3 9.48 -3.35 10.89
C GLN A 3 9.56 -1.83 10.95
N GLU A 4 9.32 -1.25 12.14
CA GLU A 4 9.47 0.18 12.39
C GLU A 4 10.90 0.67 12.18
N VAL A 5 11.89 -0.02 12.77
CA VAL A 5 13.31 0.34 12.59
C VAL A 5 13.71 0.21 11.12
N ALA A 6 13.27 -0.85 10.44
CA ALA A 6 13.53 -1.01 9.01
C ALA A 6 12.90 0.13 8.20
N TYR A 7 11.67 0.53 8.52
CA TYR A 7 10.96 1.64 7.87
C TYR A 7 11.71 2.97 8.02
N VAL A 8 12.06 3.36 9.26
CA VAL A 8 12.74 4.63 9.56
C VAL A 8 14.02 4.81 8.75
N HIS A 9 14.82 3.74 8.64
CA HIS A 9 16.10 3.77 7.94
C HIS A 9 16.02 3.47 6.42
N THR A 10 14.83 3.22 5.88
CA THR A 10 14.64 2.95 4.45
C THR A 10 13.56 3.85 3.83
N VAL A 11 12.31 3.40 3.81
CA VAL A 11 11.17 4.08 3.16
C VAL A 11 10.86 5.42 3.83
N GLY A 12 10.88 5.48 5.16
CA GLY A 12 10.63 6.72 5.91
C GLY A 12 11.59 7.85 5.54
N ALA A 13 12.87 7.52 5.30
CA ALA A 13 13.87 8.49 4.86
C ALA A 13 13.61 9.06 3.44
N LEU A 14 12.75 8.44 2.64
CA LEU A 14 12.39 8.91 1.30
C LEU A 14 11.24 9.93 1.32
N ILE A 15 10.40 9.94 2.37
CA ILE A 15 9.18 10.76 2.42
C ILE A 15 9.48 12.27 2.29
N PRO A 16 10.43 12.87 3.02
CA PRO A 16 10.74 14.29 2.85
C PRO A 16 11.22 14.65 1.44
N ARG A 17 11.90 13.70 0.76
CA ARG A 17 12.36 13.89 -0.63
C ARG A 17 11.19 13.83 -1.61
N LEU A 18 10.24 12.92 -1.39
CA LEU A 18 9.01 12.82 -2.16
C LEU A 18 8.19 14.11 -2.06
N LEU A 19 7.99 14.60 -0.84
CA LEU A 19 7.24 15.85 -0.57
C LEU A 19 7.94 17.10 -1.13
N ALA A 20 9.27 17.07 -1.27
CA ALA A 20 10.03 18.09 -1.99
C ALA A 20 9.94 17.98 -3.53
N GLY A 21 9.03 17.15 -4.06
CA GLY A 21 8.78 17.00 -5.50
C GLY A 21 9.72 16.02 -6.21
N ARG A 22 10.52 15.23 -5.49
CA ARG A 22 11.38 14.21 -6.11
C ARG A 22 10.64 12.90 -6.35
N LYS A 23 11.10 12.16 -7.36
CA LYS A 23 10.68 10.78 -7.61
C LYS A 23 11.50 9.84 -6.74
N CYS A 24 10.82 9.02 -5.94
CA CYS A 24 11.42 8.06 -5.01
C CYS A 24 10.88 6.65 -5.30
N ALA A 25 11.71 5.63 -5.10
CA ALA A 25 11.31 4.23 -5.20
C ALA A 25 11.99 3.41 -4.10
N ALA A 26 11.27 2.41 -3.59
CA ALA A 26 11.79 1.43 -2.65
C ALA A 26 11.58 0.02 -3.21
N LEU A 27 12.60 -0.83 -3.10
CA LEU A 27 12.61 -2.18 -3.65
C LEU A 27 12.76 -3.20 -2.52
N PHE A 28 11.87 -4.19 -2.50
CA PHE A 28 11.90 -5.30 -1.56
C PHE A 28 12.45 -6.54 -2.27
N ILE A 29 13.73 -6.85 -2.08
CA ILE A 29 14.45 -7.90 -2.82
C ILE A 29 14.89 -8.99 -1.85
N GLY A 30 14.76 -10.26 -2.27
CA GLY A 30 15.12 -11.42 -1.46
C GLY A 30 14.53 -12.72 -1.99
N ALA A 31 15.03 -13.85 -1.49
CA ALA A 31 14.57 -15.19 -1.87
C ALA A 31 13.08 -15.43 -1.55
N PRO A 32 12.38 -16.37 -2.23
CA PRO A 32 11.05 -16.80 -1.81
C PRO A 32 11.01 -17.13 -0.31
N GLY A 33 9.96 -16.70 0.39
CA GLY A 33 9.84 -16.89 1.84
C GLY A 33 10.65 -15.93 2.72
N SER A 34 11.49 -15.05 2.16
CA SER A 34 12.32 -14.12 2.94
C SER A 34 11.58 -12.94 3.58
N GLY A 35 10.24 -12.96 3.63
CA GLY A 35 9.44 -11.89 4.23
C GLY A 35 9.34 -10.58 3.43
N LYS A 36 9.59 -10.57 2.11
CA LYS A 36 9.45 -9.34 1.28
C LYS A 36 8.07 -8.70 1.39
N SER A 37 7.02 -9.50 1.17
CA SER A 37 5.64 -9.01 1.25
C SER A 37 5.27 -8.60 2.67
N TYR A 38 5.77 -9.34 3.67
CA TYR A 38 5.61 -8.98 5.07
C TYR A 38 6.25 -7.63 5.39
N ALA A 39 7.48 -7.36 4.93
CA ALA A 39 8.15 -6.08 5.12
C ALA A 39 7.46 -4.94 4.36
N ALA A 40 6.92 -5.20 3.17
CA ALA A 40 6.22 -4.21 2.37
C ALA A 40 4.83 -3.86 2.93
N PHE A 41 4.07 -4.86 3.38
CA PHE A 41 2.63 -4.70 3.65
C PHE A 41 2.22 -5.02 5.10
N GLY A 42 2.98 -5.83 5.84
CA GLY A 42 2.66 -6.23 7.22
C GLY A 42 2.18 -7.68 7.35
N SER A 43 1.86 -8.12 8.58
CA SER A 43 1.23 -9.43 8.87
C SER A 43 -0.24 -9.47 8.46
N SER A 44 -0.93 -8.35 8.61
CA SER A 44 -2.38 -8.25 8.47
C SER A 44 -2.86 -7.86 7.08
N PHE A 45 -1.98 -7.92 6.07
CA PHE A 45 -2.36 -7.81 4.67
C PHE A 45 -2.96 -9.12 4.13
N GLY A 46 -3.89 -9.69 4.89
CA GLY A 46 -4.91 -10.58 4.38
C GLY A 46 -6.04 -9.72 3.82
N VAL A 47 -5.87 -9.16 2.62
CA VAL A 47 -7.02 -8.73 1.83
C VAL A 47 -7.73 -10.01 1.45
N ASP A 48 -8.60 -10.50 2.34
CA ASP A 48 -9.59 -11.47 1.93
C ASP A 48 -10.40 -10.78 0.84
N ARG A 49 -10.24 -11.22 -0.41
CA ARG A 49 -10.96 -10.68 -1.58
C ARG A 49 -12.48 -10.80 -1.45
N HIS A 50 -12.95 -11.48 -0.40
CA HIS A 50 -14.36 -11.67 -0.06
C HIS A 50 -14.80 -10.95 1.23
N SER A 51 -13.91 -10.23 1.92
CA SER A 51 -14.30 -9.40 3.05
C SER A 51 -15.07 -8.18 2.55
N THR A 52 -16.39 -8.17 2.76
CA THR A 52 -17.24 -6.98 2.63
C THR A 52 -17.14 -6.05 3.83
N GLU A 53 -16.52 -6.51 4.92
CA GLU A 53 -16.19 -5.64 6.03
C GLU A 53 -15.14 -4.64 5.57
N PRO A 54 -15.32 -3.34 5.85
CA PRO A 54 -14.24 -2.37 5.74
C PRO A 54 -13.01 -3.00 6.39
N LEU A 55 -11.83 -2.82 5.79
CA LEU A 55 -10.60 -2.98 6.56
C LEU A 55 -10.77 -2.07 7.77
N GLU A 56 -11.18 -2.63 8.90
CA GLU A 56 -11.11 -1.93 10.16
C GLU A 56 -9.64 -1.57 10.24
N PHE A 57 -9.37 -0.28 10.10
CA PHE A 57 -8.06 0.26 10.30
C PHE A 57 -7.77 -0.04 11.74
N ALA A 58 -7.14 -1.19 11.97
CA ALA A 58 -7.18 -1.82 13.27
C ALA A 58 -6.52 -0.82 14.21
N ALA A 59 -7.32 -0.26 15.12
CA ALA A 59 -6.82 0.61 16.16
C ALA A 59 -5.77 -0.13 17.02
N SER A 60 -5.67 -1.45 16.88
CA SER A 60 -4.55 -2.28 17.29
C SER A 60 -3.31 -2.01 16.44
N GLY A 61 -2.60 -0.95 16.81
CA GLY A 61 -1.13 -0.86 16.80
C GLY A 61 -0.44 -0.83 15.44
N ASP A 62 0.29 0.26 15.21
CA ASP A 62 1.25 0.38 14.10
C ASP A 62 2.25 -0.79 13.99
N GLU A 63 2.40 -1.61 15.05
CA GLU A 63 3.36 -2.72 15.15
C GLU A 63 3.28 -3.74 14.00
N GLU A 64 2.09 -3.99 13.45
CA GLU A 64 1.88 -4.99 12.39
C GLU A 64 2.03 -4.45 10.97
N TRP A 65 2.20 -3.15 10.82
CA TRP A 65 2.25 -2.50 9.51
C TRP A 65 3.62 -2.62 8.87
N GLY A 66 3.60 -3.07 7.61
CA GLY A 66 4.74 -2.95 6.71
C GLY A 66 4.99 -1.51 6.27
N ALA A 67 5.97 -1.34 5.40
CA ALA A 67 6.42 -0.02 4.97
C ALA A 67 5.38 0.77 4.15
N ALA A 68 4.55 0.12 3.34
CA ALA A 68 3.56 0.79 2.50
C ALA A 68 2.46 1.51 3.30
N PRO A 69 1.71 0.84 4.22
CA PRO A 69 0.72 1.54 5.04
C PRO A 69 1.34 2.63 5.93
N ARG A 70 2.55 2.41 6.47
CA ARG A 70 3.29 3.45 7.23
C ARG A 70 3.63 4.67 6.37
N ALA A 71 4.12 4.44 5.16
CA ALA A 71 4.44 5.51 4.21
C ALA A 71 3.17 6.30 3.84
N SER A 72 2.07 5.61 3.54
CA SER A 72 0.79 6.26 3.24
C SER A 72 0.35 7.15 4.39
N ARG A 73 0.35 6.65 5.63
CA ARG A 73 -0.01 7.45 6.81
C ARG A 73 0.88 8.68 6.95
N GLN A 74 2.20 8.51 6.90
CA GLN A 74 3.14 9.63 7.05
C GLN A 74 2.97 10.68 5.93
N ILE A 75 2.71 10.25 4.69
CA ILE A 75 2.43 11.16 3.57
C ILE A 75 1.15 11.96 3.86
N PHE A 76 0.06 11.31 4.26
CA PHE A 76 -1.19 11.99 4.58
C PHE A 76 -1.03 12.98 5.74
N GLU A 77 -0.38 12.57 6.82
CA GLU A 77 -0.09 13.44 7.98
C GLU A 77 0.75 14.65 7.55
N SER A 78 1.81 14.44 6.77
CA SER A 78 2.68 15.53 6.30
C SER A 78 1.99 16.47 5.32
N LEU A 79 1.04 15.97 4.51
CA LEU A 79 0.28 16.80 3.57
C LEU A 79 -0.78 17.64 4.27
N GLY A 80 -1.39 17.12 5.34
CA GLY A 80 -2.32 17.88 6.18
C GLY A 80 -1.70 19.14 6.79
N GLU A 81 -0.37 19.14 6.95
CA GLU A 81 0.42 20.26 7.46
C GLU A 81 0.97 21.17 6.34
N ALA A 82 1.00 20.71 5.08
CA ALA A 82 1.76 21.31 3.98
C ALA A 82 0.90 22.04 2.92
N VAL A 83 -0.12 22.81 3.34
CA VAL A 83 -0.84 23.72 2.42
C VAL A 83 0.05 24.93 2.09
N GLY A 84 0.91 24.77 1.08
CA GLY A 84 1.77 25.82 0.56
C GLY A 84 1.06 26.76 -0.42
N PRO A 85 1.75 27.81 -0.91
CA PRO A 85 1.21 28.80 -1.86
C PRO A 85 0.89 28.25 -3.25
N ALA A 86 1.27 27.00 -3.55
CA ALA A 86 1.01 26.32 -4.83
C ALA A 86 -0.40 25.71 -4.94
N GLY A 87 -1.24 25.88 -3.91
CA GLY A 87 -2.59 25.31 -3.85
C GLY A 87 -2.61 23.92 -3.20
N PRO A 88 -3.79 23.29 -3.11
CA PRO A 88 -3.94 21.99 -2.48
C PRO A 88 -3.17 20.92 -3.27
N LEU A 89 -2.37 20.14 -2.57
CA LEU A 89 -1.73 18.96 -3.16
C LEU A 89 -2.78 17.86 -3.36
N GLU A 90 -2.84 17.31 -4.57
CA GLU A 90 -3.69 16.16 -4.88
C GLU A 90 -2.87 14.88 -4.75
N LEU A 91 -3.43 13.89 -4.03
CA LEU A 91 -2.83 12.57 -3.88
C LEU A 91 -3.60 11.56 -4.72
N SER A 92 -2.89 10.90 -5.64
CA SER A 92 -3.40 9.78 -6.43
C SER A 92 -2.62 8.51 -6.10
N VAL A 93 -3.31 7.36 -6.10
CA VAL A 93 -2.72 6.05 -5.84
C VAL A 93 -3.03 5.13 -7.00
N THR A 94 -2.05 4.34 -7.41
CA THR A 94 -2.20 3.26 -8.38
C THR A 94 -1.65 1.97 -7.78
N TRP A 95 -2.19 0.83 -8.20
CA TRP A 95 -1.69 -0.48 -7.76
C TRP A 95 -1.67 -1.44 -8.94
N TYR A 96 -0.46 -1.84 -9.33
CA TYR A 96 -0.24 -2.73 -10.47
C TYR A 96 0.43 -4.04 -10.05
N GLU A 97 0.14 -5.10 -10.79
CA GLU A 97 0.85 -6.36 -10.75
C GLU A 97 1.48 -6.65 -12.13
N LEU A 98 2.78 -6.95 -12.16
CA LEU A 98 3.46 -7.42 -13.35
C LEU A 98 3.47 -8.95 -13.36
N ARG A 99 2.83 -9.57 -14.36
CA ARG A 99 2.84 -11.03 -14.59
C ARG A 99 3.43 -11.33 -15.96
N GLY A 100 4.68 -11.80 -15.99
CA GLY A 100 5.41 -11.98 -17.25
C GLY A 100 5.55 -10.63 -17.97
N THR A 101 4.97 -10.51 -19.16
CA THR A 101 4.95 -9.28 -19.97
C THR A 101 3.69 -8.45 -19.79
N SER A 102 2.75 -8.88 -18.93
CA SER A 102 1.46 -8.22 -18.74
C SER A 102 1.45 -7.35 -17.49
N ILE A 103 0.94 -6.12 -17.62
CA ILE A 103 0.65 -5.21 -16.51
C ILE A 103 -0.85 -5.30 -16.21
N ILE A 104 -1.19 -5.63 -14.96
CA ILE A 104 -2.57 -5.75 -14.48
C ILE A 104 -2.82 -4.61 -13.48
N ASP A 105 -3.84 -3.80 -13.72
CA ASP A 105 -4.31 -2.81 -12.76
C ASP A 105 -5.22 -3.46 -11.72
N LEU A 106 -4.74 -3.50 -10.48
CA LEU A 106 -5.42 -4.14 -9.36
C LEU A 106 -6.56 -3.29 -8.80
N LEU A 107 -6.63 -2.00 -9.12
CA LEU A 107 -7.71 -1.12 -8.66
C LEU A 107 -8.90 -1.08 -9.65
N SER A 108 -8.65 -1.27 -10.94
CA SER A 108 -9.71 -1.26 -11.97
C SER A 108 -10.24 -2.64 -12.37
N THR A 109 -9.63 -3.73 -11.90
CA THR A 109 -10.12 -5.08 -12.19
C THR A 109 -11.43 -5.34 -11.42
N PRO A 110 -12.58 -5.53 -12.08
CA PRO A 110 -13.82 -5.84 -11.38
C PRO A 110 -13.67 -7.16 -10.62
N VAL A 111 -14.05 -7.17 -9.34
CA VAL A 111 -14.21 -8.41 -8.57
C VAL A 111 -15.15 -9.29 -9.38
N ARG A 112 -14.67 -10.44 -9.87
CA ARG A 112 -15.54 -11.41 -10.55
C ARG A 112 -16.55 -11.94 -9.53
N GLY A 113 -17.67 -11.23 -9.39
CA GLY A 113 -18.85 -11.70 -8.70
C GLY A 113 -19.25 -13.04 -9.29
N SER A 114 -19.58 -13.97 -8.41
CA SER A 114 -20.07 -15.30 -8.75
C SER A 114 -21.10 -15.21 -9.88
N ALA A 115 -20.82 -15.90 -10.98
CA ALA A 115 -21.85 -16.14 -11.98
C ALA A 115 -22.97 -16.92 -11.29
N LYS A 116 -24.05 -16.22 -10.91
CA LYS A 116 -25.32 -16.85 -10.56
C LYS A 116 -25.69 -17.69 -11.79
N LYS A 117 -25.57 -19.02 -11.67
CA LYS A 117 -26.18 -19.95 -12.62
C LYS A 117 -27.69 -19.66 -12.58
N GLY A 118 -28.16 -18.83 -13.50
CA GLY A 118 -29.57 -18.78 -13.87
C GLY A 118 -29.90 -20.10 -14.54
N GLY A 119 -30.31 -21.08 -13.73
CA GLY A 119 -30.97 -22.28 -14.22
C GLY A 119 -32.40 -21.94 -14.53
N GLY A 120 -32.68 -21.69 -15.82
CA GLY A 120 -34.02 -21.80 -16.35
C GLY A 120 -34.30 -23.27 -16.69
N SER A 121 -35.43 -23.77 -16.17
CA SER A 121 -36.44 -24.57 -16.86
C SER A 121 -37.61 -24.77 -15.90
#